data_AF-A0A841C1M5-F1
#
_entry.id   AF-A0A841C1M5-F1
#
_cell.length_a   1.000
_cell.length_b   1.000
_cell.length_c   1.000
_cell.angle_alpha   90.00
_cell.angle_beta   90.00
_cell.angle_gamma   90.00
#
_symmetry.space_group_name_H-M   'P 1'
#
loop_
_entity.id
_entity.type
_entity.pdbx_description
1 polymer ?
#
loop_
_entity_poly.entity_id
_entity_poly.type
_entity_poly.pdbx_seq_one_letter_code
_entity_poly.pdbx_strand_id
1 'polypeptide(L)'
;MPALTRGQKILAAVAVVIIALFVTGVATQGDDGEVTVDPTQNGLVKMLGGWFGSPDQAELGELTAPCLTESVLAIEGSCVLTVKGSDKDLREVLLQPDQALQLHTRAPHDDAVLDKDVEAGKEIKVAVDGDGVDITLSCEKCTVKVGGDNG
;
A
#
# COMPACT_ATOMS: atom_id res chain seq x y z
N MET A 1 -51.36 -7.66 14.64
CA MET A 1 -49.96 -7.49 14.16
C MET A 1 -49.07 -8.30 15.09
N PRO A 2 -48.55 -9.47 14.67
CA PRO A 2 -47.79 -10.35 15.55
C PRO A 2 -46.53 -9.65 16.07
N ALA A 3 -46.34 -9.67 17.39
CA ALA A 3 -45.20 -9.03 18.04
C ALA A 3 -43.91 -9.82 17.76
N LEU A 4 -43.03 -9.26 16.94
CA LEU A 4 -41.70 -9.82 16.65
C LEU A 4 -40.89 -9.97 17.95
N THR A 5 -40.38 -11.18 18.21
CA THR A 5 -39.52 -11.46 19.38
C THR A 5 -38.20 -10.69 19.25
N ARG A 6 -37.54 -10.35 20.36
CA ARG A 6 -36.30 -9.53 20.35
C ARG A 6 -35.21 -10.10 19.42
N GLY A 7 -35.10 -11.43 19.32
CA GLY A 7 -34.16 -12.09 18.40
C GLY A 7 -34.49 -11.87 16.93
N GLN A 8 -35.77 -11.91 16.56
CA GLN A 8 -36.24 -11.61 15.19
C GLN A 8 -36.01 -10.15 14.79
N LYS A 9 -36.07 -9.20 15.75
CA LYS A 9 -35.77 -7.79 15.49
C LYS A 9 -34.29 -7.54 15.18
N ILE A 10 -33.39 -8.22 15.88
CA ILE A 10 -31.94 -8.12 15.65
C ILE A 10 -31.58 -8.72 14.29
N LEU A 11 -32.11 -9.91 13.98
CA LEU A 11 -31.89 -10.55 12.67
C LEU A 11 -32.41 -9.69 11.52
N ALA A 12 -33.60 -9.08 11.68
CA ALA A 12 -34.14 -8.16 10.69
C ALA A 12 -33.26 -6.91 10.53
N ALA A 13 -32.75 -6.34 11.63
CA ALA A 13 -31.85 -5.19 11.58
C ALA A 13 -30.53 -5.52 10.86
N VAL A 14 -29.93 -6.68 11.16
CA VAL A 14 -28.69 -7.13 10.50
C VAL A 14 -28.92 -7.37 9.01
N ALA A 15 -30.03 -8.04 8.65
CA ALA A 15 -30.38 -8.27 7.24
C ALA A 15 -30.59 -6.94 6.49
N VAL A 16 -31.26 -5.96 7.11
CA VAL A 16 -31.43 -4.62 6.53
C VAL A 16 -30.09 -3.92 6.34
N VAL A 17 -29.17 -4.03 7.29
CA VAL A 17 -27.82 -3.44 7.16
C VAL A 17 -27.03 -4.11 6.02
N ILE A 18 -27.06 -5.44 5.92
CA ILE A 18 -26.38 -6.16 4.83
C ILE A 18 -26.97 -5.79 3.47
N ILE A 19 -28.30 -5.72 3.37
CA ILE A 19 -28.99 -5.33 2.13
C ILE A 19 -28.67 -3.87 1.79
N ALA A 20 -28.66 -2.96 2.76
CA ALA A 20 -28.30 -1.56 2.54
C ALA A 20 -26.86 -1.43 2.02
N LEU A 21 -25.91 -2.14 2.64
CA LEU A 21 -24.52 -2.20 2.19
C LEU A 21 -24.39 -2.76 0.76
N PHE A 22 -25.13 -3.82 0.45
CA PHE A 22 -25.15 -4.41 -0.88
C PHE A 22 -25.72 -3.43 -1.92
N VAL A 23 -26.87 -2.81 -1.64
CA VAL A 23 -27.52 -1.84 -2.55
C VAL A 23 -26.62 -0.62 -2.79
N THR A 24 -25.94 -0.10 -1.77
CA THR A 24 -24.95 0.98 -1.96
C THR A 24 -23.74 0.54 -2.79
N GLY A 25 -23.36 -0.75 -2.71
CA GLY A 25 -22.28 -1.32 -3.51
C GLY A 25 -22.65 -1.57 -4.98
N VAL A 26 -23.90 -1.90 -5.31
CA VAL A 26 -24.34 -2.07 -6.71
C VAL A 26 -24.83 -0.78 -7.35
N ALA A 27 -25.39 0.17 -6.59
CA ALA A 27 -25.81 1.47 -7.14
C ALA A 27 -24.63 2.37 -7.57
N THR A 28 -23.42 2.07 -7.11
CA THR A 28 -22.18 2.77 -7.49
C THR A 28 -21.51 2.22 -8.75
N GLN A 29 -22.10 1.21 -9.41
CA GLN A 29 -21.61 0.64 -10.68
C GLN A 29 -22.29 1.20 -11.94
N GLY A 30 -23.16 2.21 -11.81
CA GLY A 30 -24.08 2.61 -12.88
C GLY A 30 -23.88 3.97 -13.54
N ASP A 31 -22.87 4.77 -13.18
CA ASP A 31 -22.64 6.08 -13.80
C ASP A 31 -21.16 6.24 -14.18
N ASP A 32 -20.93 6.52 -15.47
CA ASP A 32 -19.64 6.83 -16.07
C ASP A 32 -18.97 8.01 -15.36
N GLY A 33 -17.89 7.74 -14.64
CA GLY A 33 -17.08 8.77 -14.00
C GLY A 33 -16.31 8.20 -12.81
N GLU A 34 -15.17 7.58 -13.10
CA GLU A 34 -14.00 7.41 -12.24
C GLU A 34 -14.25 7.64 -10.73
N VAL A 35 -14.81 6.61 -10.07
CA VAL A 35 -14.64 6.46 -8.63
C VAL A 35 -13.69 5.29 -8.44
N THR A 36 -12.41 5.61 -8.46
CA THR A 36 -11.40 4.79 -7.78
C THR A 36 -11.82 4.74 -6.31
N VAL A 37 -12.58 3.71 -5.93
CA VAL A 37 -12.75 3.34 -4.52
C VAL A 37 -11.40 2.77 -4.10
N ASP A 38 -10.46 3.67 -3.86
CA ASP A 38 -9.19 3.37 -3.27
C ASP A 38 -9.49 2.84 -1.85
N PRO A 39 -9.24 1.54 -1.56
CA PRO A 39 -9.56 0.94 -0.27
C PRO A 39 -8.80 1.60 0.90
N THR A 40 -7.84 2.49 0.61
CA THR A 40 -7.14 3.32 1.59
C THR A 40 -7.96 4.50 2.13
N GLN A 41 -9.09 4.87 1.51
CA GLN A 41 -9.92 6.00 1.96
C GLN A 41 -10.97 5.66 3.02
N ASN A 42 -11.21 4.38 3.30
CA ASN A 42 -12.14 3.99 4.36
C ASN A 42 -11.50 4.24 5.74
N GLY A 43 -11.96 5.30 6.42
CA GLY A 43 -11.46 5.71 7.74
C GLY A 43 -11.51 4.62 8.82
N LEU A 44 -12.37 3.60 8.66
CA LEU A 44 -12.40 2.42 9.53
C LEU A 44 -11.22 1.47 9.30
N VAL A 45 -10.77 1.31 8.06
CA VAL A 45 -9.58 0.52 7.71
C VAL A 45 -8.31 1.24 8.19
N LYS A 46 -8.28 2.57 8.10
CA LYS A 46 -7.20 3.41 8.64
C LYS A 46 -7.14 3.38 10.17
N MET A 47 -8.29 3.36 10.85
CA MET A 47 -8.37 3.24 12.31
C MET A 47 -7.97 1.85 12.81
N LEU A 48 -8.29 0.78 12.06
CA LEU A 48 -7.81 -0.57 12.35
C LEU A 48 -6.31 -0.70 12.07
N GLY A 49 -5.81 -0.17 10.94
CA GLY A 49 -4.37 -0.16 10.61
C GLY A 49 -3.53 0.65 11.61
N GLY A 50 -4.06 1.74 12.16
CA GLY A 50 -3.39 2.52 13.19
C GLY A 50 -3.25 1.83 14.55
N TRP A 51 -4.04 0.79 14.84
CA TRP A 51 -3.94 0.03 16.10
C TRP A 51 -2.81 -1.03 16.03
N PHE A 52 -2.48 -1.55 14.84
CA PHE A 52 -1.51 -2.63 14.68
C PHE A 52 -0.04 -2.20 14.71
N GLY A 53 0.25 -0.91 14.91
CA GLY A 53 1.60 -0.36 14.83
C GLY A 53 2.07 -0.27 13.37
N SER A 54 2.68 0.84 13.00
CA SER A 54 3.34 0.94 11.70
C SER A 54 4.49 -0.08 11.66
N PRO A 55 4.67 -0.85 10.58
CA PRO A 55 5.82 -1.71 10.44
C PRO A 55 7.12 -0.94 10.63
N ASP A 56 8.15 -1.63 11.11
CA ASP A 56 9.47 -1.02 11.26
C ASP A 56 10.01 -0.56 9.90
N GLN A 57 10.59 0.63 9.86
CA GLN A 57 11.24 1.11 8.64
C GLN A 57 12.53 0.31 8.38
N ALA A 58 12.80 -0.03 7.12
CA ALA A 58 14.08 -0.60 6.71
C ALA A 58 15.20 0.44 6.88
N GLU A 59 16.32 0.02 7.46
CA GLU A 59 17.45 0.93 7.69
C GLU A 59 18.21 1.18 6.39
N LEU A 60 18.77 2.38 6.20
CA LEU A 60 19.52 2.71 4.98
C LEU A 60 20.70 1.75 4.72
N GLY A 61 21.31 1.18 5.76
CA GLY A 61 22.39 0.19 5.62
C GLY A 61 21.95 -1.19 5.10
N GLU A 62 20.64 -1.45 5.12
CA GLU A 62 20.01 -2.65 4.58
C GLU A 62 19.68 -2.50 3.08
N LEU A 63 19.77 -1.29 2.55
CA LEU A 63 19.42 -0.94 1.18
C LEU A 63 20.68 -0.88 0.30
N THR A 64 20.62 -1.52 -0.86
CA THR A 64 21.72 -1.53 -1.82
C THR A 64 21.18 -1.38 -3.23
N ALA A 65 21.75 -0.47 -4.01
CA ALA A 65 21.47 -0.34 -5.43
C ALA A 65 22.68 0.27 -6.15
N PRO A 66 22.89 -0.03 -7.44
CA PRO A 66 23.94 0.62 -8.23
C PRO A 66 23.68 2.12 -8.43
N CYS A 67 22.41 2.54 -8.38
CA CYS A 67 22.01 3.93 -8.51
C CYS A 67 21.84 4.67 -7.16
N LEU A 68 22.09 4.00 -6.02
CA LEU A 68 21.92 4.59 -4.69
C LEU A 68 23.19 5.34 -4.29
N THR A 69 23.03 6.63 -4.01
CA THR A 69 24.06 7.47 -3.38
C THR A 69 23.48 8.07 -2.12
N GLU A 70 24.03 7.71 -0.96
CA GLU A 70 23.51 8.09 0.36
C GLU A 70 22.04 7.65 0.55
N SER A 71 21.09 8.57 0.47
CA SER A 71 19.64 8.33 0.61
C SER A 71 18.86 8.64 -0.68
N VAL A 72 19.55 8.73 -1.81
CA VAL A 72 18.98 9.17 -3.08
C VAL A 72 19.31 8.18 -4.19
N LEU A 73 18.28 7.72 -4.91
CA LEU A 73 18.40 6.92 -6.12
C LEU A 73 18.36 7.85 -7.34
N ALA A 74 19.40 7.83 -8.16
CA ALA A 74 19.44 8.54 -9.43
C ALA A 74 19.22 7.54 -10.59
N ILE A 75 18.00 7.50 -11.12
CA ILE A 75 17.58 6.48 -12.09
C ILE A 75 17.62 7.06 -13.50
N GLU A 76 18.32 6.37 -14.40
CA GLU A 76 18.29 6.62 -15.85
C GLU A 76 17.85 5.33 -16.55
N GLY A 77 16.57 5.27 -16.93
CA GLY A 77 15.92 4.08 -17.49
C GLY A 77 15.36 3.14 -16.43
N SER A 78 16.23 2.41 -15.71
CA SER A 78 15.81 1.44 -14.70
C SER A 78 16.89 1.23 -13.63
N CYS A 79 16.47 0.98 -12.39
CA CYS A 79 17.36 0.62 -11.30
C CYS A 79 16.69 -0.40 -10.38
N VAL A 80 17.48 -1.36 -9.90
CA VAL A 80 17.06 -2.36 -8.92
C VAL A 80 17.58 -1.96 -7.54
N LEU A 81 16.66 -1.70 -6.62
CA LEU A 81 16.92 -1.49 -5.20
C LEU A 81 16.73 -2.82 -4.47
N THR A 82 17.83 -3.39 -3.98
CA THR A 82 17.82 -4.60 -3.16
C THR A 82 17.70 -4.22 -1.69
N VAL A 83 16.71 -4.81 -1.02
CA VAL A 83 16.48 -4.73 0.43
C VAL A 83 16.94 -6.05 1.03
N LYS A 84 17.96 -6.01 1.90
CA LYS A 84 18.45 -7.23 2.57
C LYS A 84 17.38 -7.82 3.49
N GLY A 85 17.34 -9.15 3.57
CA GLY A 85 16.56 -9.87 4.57
C GLY A 85 16.97 -9.50 6.00
N SER A 86 16.04 -9.66 6.94
CA SER A 86 16.25 -9.42 8.37
C SER A 86 15.38 -10.34 9.22
N ASP A 87 15.65 -10.36 10.53
CA ASP A 87 14.86 -11.15 11.49
C ASP A 87 13.48 -10.54 11.80
N LYS A 88 13.10 -9.44 11.13
CA LYS A 88 11.79 -8.80 11.29
C LYS A 88 10.81 -9.35 10.26
N ASP A 89 9.62 -9.70 10.71
CA ASP A 89 8.57 -10.30 9.87
C ASP A 89 8.15 -9.38 8.72
N LEU A 90 7.98 -8.09 9.01
CA LEU A 90 7.57 -7.08 8.03
C LEU A 90 8.24 -5.73 8.30
N ARG A 91 8.70 -5.09 7.24
CA ARG A 91 9.30 -3.75 7.23
C ARG A 91 8.76 -2.91 6.09
N GLU A 92 8.98 -1.59 6.17
CA GLU A 92 8.62 -0.65 5.12
C GLU A 92 9.83 0.09 4.56
N VAL A 93 9.90 0.20 3.23
CA VAL A 93 10.77 1.14 2.53
C VAL A 93 9.94 2.34 2.10
N LEU A 94 10.33 3.54 2.54
CA LEU A 94 9.74 4.79 2.08
C LEU A 94 10.45 5.24 0.82
N LEU A 95 9.68 5.53 -0.23
CA LEU A 95 10.18 6.09 -1.49
C LEU A 95 9.40 7.36 -1.81
N GLN A 96 10.12 8.42 -2.16
CA GLN A 96 9.52 9.67 -2.63
C GLN A 96 10.18 10.08 -3.95
N PRO A 97 9.57 9.74 -5.10
CA PRO A 97 10.10 10.11 -6.40
C PRO A 97 9.79 11.57 -6.72
N ASP A 98 10.68 12.25 -7.43
CA ASP A 98 10.47 13.62 -7.94
C ASP A 98 9.63 13.66 -9.22
N GLN A 99 9.53 12.53 -9.92
CA GLN A 99 8.78 12.32 -11.16
C GLN A 99 7.93 11.05 -11.09
N ALA A 100 7.06 10.86 -12.09
CA ALA A 100 6.33 9.60 -12.20
C ALA A 100 7.30 8.46 -12.54
N LEU A 101 7.10 7.29 -11.92
CA LEU A 101 7.88 6.09 -12.20
C LEU A 101 7.02 4.83 -12.12
N GLN A 102 7.50 3.76 -12.74
CA GLN A 102 6.95 2.42 -12.56
C GLN A 102 7.70 1.71 -11.45
N LEU A 103 6.96 1.17 -10.48
CA LEU A 103 7.45 0.29 -9.44
C LEU A 103 7.05 -1.15 -9.74
N HIS A 104 8.02 -2.05 -9.64
CA HIS A 104 7.83 -3.49 -9.80
C HIS A 104 8.52 -4.23 -8.64
N THR A 105 7.77 -5.07 -7.92
CA THR A 105 8.27 -5.84 -6.77
C THR A 105 7.41 -7.09 -6.59
N ARG A 106 7.80 -8.03 -5.71
CA ARG A 106 6.88 -9.07 -5.22
C ARG A 106 6.12 -8.59 -3.99
N ALA A 107 4.96 -9.20 -3.73
CA ALA A 107 4.23 -9.02 -2.48
C ALA A 107 4.97 -9.71 -1.30
N PRO A 108 4.82 -9.22 -0.06
CA PRO A 108 5.37 -9.90 1.11
C PRO A 108 4.77 -11.31 1.30
N HIS A 109 5.61 -12.29 1.65
CA HIS A 109 5.24 -13.70 1.88
C HIS A 109 4.53 -14.40 0.71
N ASP A 110 4.61 -13.85 -0.50
CA ASP A 110 4.03 -14.39 -1.72
C ASP A 110 4.98 -14.13 -2.91
N ASP A 111 4.81 -14.92 -3.97
CA ASP A 111 5.51 -14.73 -5.25
C ASP A 111 4.70 -13.85 -6.22
N ALA A 112 3.50 -13.42 -5.82
CA ALA A 112 2.68 -12.50 -6.59
C ALA A 112 3.44 -11.20 -6.89
N VAL A 113 3.52 -10.88 -8.19
CA VAL A 113 4.16 -9.66 -8.68
C VAL A 113 3.22 -8.47 -8.52
N LEU A 114 3.76 -7.38 -8.01
CA LEU A 114 3.11 -6.09 -7.86
C LEU A 114 3.75 -5.09 -8.83
N ASP A 115 2.94 -4.63 -9.78
CA ASP A 115 3.23 -3.53 -10.69
C ASP A 115 2.40 -2.32 -10.31
N LYS A 116 3.03 -1.15 -10.16
CA LYS A 116 2.33 0.08 -9.78
C LYS A 116 2.97 1.32 -10.41
N ASP A 117 2.13 2.13 -11.06
CA ASP A 117 2.47 3.50 -11.41
C ASP A 117 2.49 4.38 -10.16
N VAL A 118 3.59 5.11 -9.96
CA VAL A 118 3.77 6.04 -8.85
C VAL A 118 3.83 7.44 -9.42
N GLU A 119 2.97 8.32 -8.92
CA GLU A 119 2.97 9.72 -9.32
C GLU A 119 4.13 10.50 -8.67
N ALA A 120 4.55 11.57 -9.34
CA ALA A 120 5.57 12.49 -8.86
C ALA A 120 5.22 13.09 -7.49
N GLY A 121 6.21 13.20 -6.61
CA GLY A 121 6.14 13.89 -5.32
C GLY A 121 5.38 13.14 -4.23
N LYS A 122 4.68 12.05 -4.55
CA LYS A 122 3.95 11.24 -3.57
C LYS A 122 4.89 10.30 -2.83
N GLU A 123 4.90 10.37 -1.51
CA GLU A 123 5.53 9.34 -0.70
C GLU A 123 4.74 8.03 -0.84
N ILE A 124 5.44 6.94 -1.10
CA ILE A 124 4.90 5.59 -1.10
C ILE A 124 5.65 4.73 -0.11
N LYS A 125 4.93 3.74 0.42
CA LYS A 125 5.46 2.75 1.35
C LYS A 125 5.44 1.40 0.66
N VAL A 126 6.58 0.74 0.62
CA VAL A 126 6.72 -0.60 0.04
C VAL A 126 6.98 -1.57 1.19
N ALA A 127 6.07 -2.50 1.39
CA ALA A 127 6.22 -3.54 2.40
C ALA A 127 7.25 -4.59 1.94
N VAL A 128 8.10 -5.03 2.86
CA VAL A 128 9.17 -6.01 2.63
C VAL A 128 9.13 -7.02 3.78
N ASP A 129 9.15 -8.31 3.46
CA ASP A 129 9.20 -9.37 4.46
C ASP A 129 10.63 -9.62 4.99
N GLY A 130 10.74 -10.59 5.90
CA GLY A 130 12.03 -11.00 6.47
C GLY A 130 13.03 -11.57 5.46
N ASP A 131 12.57 -12.07 4.30
CA ASP A 131 13.46 -12.62 3.27
C ASP A 131 14.15 -11.52 2.45
N GLY A 132 13.63 -10.29 2.50
CA GLY A 132 14.10 -9.19 1.67
C GLY A 132 13.55 -9.25 0.25
N VAL A 133 13.82 -8.22 -0.55
CA VAL A 133 13.22 -8.11 -1.89
C VAL A 133 14.04 -7.22 -2.81
N ASP A 134 13.95 -7.50 -4.11
CA ASP A 134 14.40 -6.60 -5.16
C ASP A 134 13.23 -5.76 -5.66
N ILE A 135 13.35 -4.43 -5.54
CA ILE A 135 12.38 -3.44 -6.02
C ILE A 135 12.95 -2.83 -7.29
N THR A 136 12.33 -3.08 -8.43
CA THR A 136 12.70 -2.48 -9.71
C THR A 136 11.93 -1.17 -9.91
N LEU A 137 12.66 -0.08 -10.10
CA LEU A 137 12.12 1.26 -10.34
C LEU A 137 12.52 1.72 -11.73
N SER A 138 11.56 2.15 -12.55
CA SER A 138 11.81 2.53 -13.94
C SER A 138 11.22 3.90 -14.28
N CYS A 139 12.03 4.76 -14.87
CA CYS A 139 11.69 6.10 -15.33
C CYS A 139 12.75 6.55 -16.36
N GLU A 140 12.44 7.50 -17.26
CA GLU A 140 13.42 7.97 -18.24
C GLU A 140 14.63 8.61 -17.54
N LYS A 141 14.37 9.57 -16.65
CA LYS A 141 15.37 10.19 -15.78
C LYS A 141 14.71 10.78 -14.55
N CYS A 142 14.90 10.18 -13.38
CA CYS A 142 14.27 10.66 -12.15
C CYS A 142 15.15 10.44 -10.91
N THR A 143 14.77 11.13 -9.84
CA THR A 143 15.41 11.05 -8.53
C THR A 143 14.40 10.53 -7.52
N VAL A 144 14.77 9.52 -6.74
CA VAL A 144 13.92 8.97 -5.68
C VAL A 144 14.62 9.12 -4.35
N LYS A 145 14.02 9.85 -3.42
CA LYS A 145 14.49 9.87 -2.03
C LYS A 145 14.06 8.59 -1.34
N VAL A 146 14.97 7.98 -0.61
CA VAL A 146 14.77 6.72 0.11
C VAL A 146 14.89 6.96 1.60
N GLY A 147 13.93 6.44 2.35
CA GLY A 147 13.81 6.70 3.78
C GLY A 147 13.01 7.96 4.08
N GLY A 148 12.75 8.19 5.37
CA GLY A 148 12.05 9.37 5.88
C GLY A 148 12.78 9.89 7.11
N ASP A 149 12.77 11.20 7.28
CA ASP A 149 13.25 11.84 8.50
C ASP A 149 12.43 11.30 9.67
N ASN A 150 13.03 10.46 10.51
CA ASN A 150 12.51 10.19 11.84
C ASN A 150 12.80 11.42 12.69
N GLY A 151 12.09 12.52 12.40
CA GLY A 151 12.06 13.73 13.22
C GLY A 151 11.29 13.50 14.51
#